data_AF-A0A9D1AV58-F1
#
_entry.id   AF-A0A9D1AV58-F1
#
_cell.length_a   1.000
_cell.length_b   1.000
_cell.length_c   1.000
_cell.angle_alpha   90.00
_cell.angle_beta   90.00
_cell.angle_gamma   90.00
#
_symmetry.space_group_name_H-M   'P 1'
#
loop_
_entity.id
_entity.type
_entity.pdbx_description
1 polymer ?
#
loop_
_entity_poly.entity_id
_entity_poly.type
_entity_poly.pdbx_seq_one_letter_code
_entity_poly.pdbx_strand_id
1 'polypeptide(L)'
;MLLVLALVLGCSGTPARERAEAKQAEDRMPSTVVVTLQPPELTEAFRWETETVARVVRTMEAFFHAAQGIVVRVDSAPPPPSVRDAPTSGAGGWGISLALVGSSADALELRALTCAPGGGCEEEVIYTNADTPEVSATELAVKILDRIGGEVPPTVIACVGQPPSADRYASLIAGRGAGVLYKMVVPKVPGDRSDDPLERAVYLDPKSGMAQWVAGRGRAERSKLDSAVYSLGIAVESCPGHAGFVADLAKIELERGKIADAVALLDGLEAFADDPRLVPLRLDTWVQAGRLTEAEALGLRANETFPDDPRIAEVLAELSLAQGKGPEYERWLGAWAQRDERDPEPVRRLVAIQARGARWDEAWESVEQLEARGEVEEARRWRVTTGLALKRYEEAAAAADPEVASKIRARAALEGAGGFSFDLSGDPSPEARVARGTALMWSGSADAALREADAALRDRPWWPEALALRVDALAALGFEDRAEETRKRWYQAEPPVEP
;
A
#
# COMPACT_ATOMS: atom_id res chain seq x y z
N MET A 1 -85.20 9.23 -24.71
CA MET A 1 -85.18 10.21 -25.81
C MET A 1 -83.78 10.79 -25.84
N LEU A 2 -83.06 10.63 -26.97
CA LEU A 2 -81.69 11.10 -27.30
C LEU A 2 -80.55 10.50 -26.44
N LEU A 3 -79.66 9.61 -26.87
CA LEU A 3 -79.05 9.24 -28.17
C LEU A 3 -78.16 10.33 -28.77
N VAL A 4 -76.86 10.29 -28.44
CA VAL A 4 -75.76 10.74 -29.32
C VAL A 4 -74.56 9.80 -29.17
N LEU A 5 -74.06 9.40 -30.33
CA LEU A 5 -73.04 8.44 -30.69
C LEU A 5 -71.94 9.22 -31.45
N ALA A 6 -70.66 8.93 -31.23
CA ALA A 6 -69.46 9.25 -32.06
C ALA A 6 -68.24 9.55 -31.14
N LEU A 7 -66.98 9.21 -31.42
CA LEU A 7 -66.30 8.52 -32.52
C LEU A 7 -64.93 8.06 -31.98
N VAL A 8 -64.38 7.01 -32.61
CA VAL A 8 -63.06 6.42 -32.35
C VAL A 8 -61.99 7.14 -33.19
N LEU A 9 -60.72 7.02 -32.75
CA LEU A 9 -59.43 7.09 -33.47
C LEU A 9 -58.64 8.42 -33.40
N GLY A 10 -57.41 8.29 -32.90
CA GLY A 10 -56.37 9.32 -32.97
C GLY A 10 -55.09 8.87 -32.25
N CYS A 11 -54.37 7.92 -32.83
CA CYS A 11 -53.04 7.48 -32.39
C CYS A 11 -52.05 8.65 -32.35
N SER A 12 -51.49 8.97 -31.18
CA SER A 12 -50.20 9.64 -31.07
C SER A 12 -49.21 8.65 -30.45
N GLY A 13 -48.35 8.12 -31.31
CA GLY A 13 -47.26 7.25 -30.90
C GLY A 13 -46.38 7.98 -29.89
N THR A 14 -46.29 7.44 -28.69
CA THR A 14 -45.17 7.73 -27.80
C THR A 14 -43.93 7.24 -28.53
N PRO A 15 -42.90 8.09 -28.77
CA PRO A 15 -41.65 7.57 -29.28
C PRO A 15 -41.19 6.52 -28.29
N ALA A 16 -41.02 5.29 -28.77
CA ALA A 16 -40.33 4.25 -28.05
C ALA A 16 -38.96 4.85 -27.69
N ARG A 17 -38.85 5.34 -26.45
CA ARG A 17 -37.58 5.73 -25.85
C ARG A 17 -36.78 4.45 -25.91
N GLU A 18 -35.84 4.40 -26.84
CA GLU A 18 -34.83 3.36 -26.95
C GLU A 18 -34.34 3.07 -25.53
N ARG A 19 -34.86 1.99 -24.95
CA ARG A 19 -34.18 1.21 -23.92
C ARG A 19 -33.03 0.51 -24.64
N ALA A 20 -32.13 1.30 -25.21
CA ALA A 20 -30.84 0.85 -25.64
C ALA A 20 -30.08 0.46 -24.36
N GLU A 21 -29.82 -0.83 -24.23
CA GLU A 21 -28.63 -1.36 -23.55
C GLU A 21 -28.49 -1.19 -22.03
N ALA A 22 -29.57 -0.92 -21.29
CA ALA A 22 -29.53 -0.98 -19.81
C ALA A 22 -29.54 -2.42 -19.22
N LYS A 23 -29.27 -3.46 -20.02
CA LYS A 23 -29.47 -4.88 -19.63
C LYS A 23 -28.18 -5.73 -19.54
N GLN A 24 -27.02 -5.10 -19.46
CA GLN A 24 -25.74 -5.78 -19.18
C GLN A 24 -24.88 -5.06 -18.12
N ALA A 25 -25.46 -4.12 -17.37
CA ALA A 25 -24.79 -3.50 -16.22
C ALA A 25 -24.98 -4.29 -14.91
N GLU A 26 -25.65 -5.44 -14.95
CA GLU A 26 -26.22 -6.11 -13.77
C GLU A 26 -25.26 -7.02 -13.00
N ASP A 27 -23.98 -7.11 -13.37
CA ASP A 27 -23.03 -8.06 -12.73
C ASP A 27 -21.62 -7.49 -12.48
N ARG A 28 -21.39 -6.19 -12.71
CA ARG A 28 -20.13 -5.56 -12.32
C ARG A 28 -20.31 -4.97 -10.93
N MET A 29 -19.49 -5.40 -9.97
CA MET A 29 -19.43 -4.73 -8.67
C MET A 29 -19.26 -3.22 -8.90
N PRO A 30 -19.89 -2.37 -8.09
CA PRO A 30 -19.78 -0.93 -8.25
C PRO A 30 -18.30 -0.54 -8.20
N SER A 31 -17.83 0.25 -9.16
CA SER A 31 -16.48 0.80 -9.10
C SER A 31 -16.32 1.61 -7.82
N THR A 32 -15.18 1.51 -7.16
CA THR A 32 -14.91 2.34 -5.99
C THR A 32 -14.92 3.81 -6.38
N VAL A 33 -15.82 4.58 -5.77
CA VAL A 33 -15.89 6.03 -5.92
C VAL A 33 -15.13 6.67 -4.75
N VAL A 34 -14.03 7.36 -5.05
CA VAL A 34 -13.36 8.18 -4.04
C VAL A 34 -14.10 9.50 -3.91
N VAL A 35 -14.54 9.82 -2.70
CA VAL A 35 -15.15 11.10 -2.34
C VAL A 35 -14.16 11.86 -1.46
N THR A 36 -13.59 12.94 -1.98
CA THR A 36 -12.71 13.81 -1.20
C THR A 36 -13.53 14.96 -0.62
N LEU A 37 -13.62 15.03 0.71
CA LEU A 37 -14.25 16.10 1.46
C LEU A 37 -13.21 17.15 1.83
N GLN A 38 -13.42 18.37 1.35
CA GLN A 38 -12.64 19.52 1.81
C GLN A 38 -13.35 20.17 3.00
N PRO A 39 -12.63 20.45 4.10
CA PRO A 39 -13.18 21.23 5.20
C PRO A 39 -13.75 22.56 4.68
N PRO A 40 -14.96 22.94 5.11
CA PRO A 40 -15.60 24.15 4.64
C PRO A 40 -14.81 25.41 4.97
N GLU A 41 -14.65 26.27 3.96
CA GLU A 41 -14.17 27.63 4.16
C GLU A 41 -15.27 28.46 4.85
N LEU A 42 -14.85 29.28 5.80
CA LEU A 42 -15.72 30.17 6.57
C LEU A 42 -15.63 31.57 5.99
N THR A 43 -16.75 32.09 5.48
CA THR A 43 -16.79 33.44 4.88
C THR A 43 -17.06 34.53 5.91
N GLU A 44 -17.71 34.19 7.02
CA GLU A 44 -18.04 35.10 8.12
C GLU A 44 -17.90 34.38 9.47
N ALA A 45 -17.43 35.12 10.47
CA ALA A 45 -17.24 34.57 11.82
C ALA A 45 -18.58 34.38 12.54
N PHE A 46 -18.80 33.21 13.14
CA PHE A 46 -19.93 32.87 14.00
C PHE A 46 -19.51 32.09 15.26
N ARG A 47 -20.45 31.90 16.17
CA ARG A 47 -20.16 31.22 17.44
C ARG A 47 -19.96 29.72 17.20
N TRP A 48 -18.83 29.17 17.65
CA TRP A 48 -18.48 27.74 17.52
C TRP A 48 -18.27 27.25 16.08
N GLU A 49 -17.68 28.12 15.25
CA GLU A 49 -17.28 27.81 13.87
C GLU A 49 -16.62 26.45 13.73
N THR A 50 -15.48 26.25 14.41
CA THR A 50 -14.67 25.04 14.26
C THR A 50 -15.42 23.78 14.69
N GLU A 51 -16.18 23.85 15.78
CA GLU A 51 -17.00 22.72 16.24
C GLU A 51 -18.12 22.38 15.25
N THR A 52 -18.76 23.39 14.67
CA THR A 52 -19.85 23.21 13.71
C THR A 52 -19.33 22.62 12.41
N VAL A 53 -18.23 23.18 11.89
CA VAL A 53 -17.52 22.66 10.71
C VAL A 53 -17.12 21.19 10.91
N ALA A 54 -16.48 20.88 12.03
CA ALA A 54 -16.05 19.52 12.32
C ALA A 54 -17.24 18.54 12.47
N ARG A 55 -18.39 18.99 13.00
CA ARG A 55 -19.62 18.18 13.05
C ARG A 55 -20.15 17.88 11.65
N VAL A 56 -20.15 18.85 10.75
CA VAL A 56 -20.57 18.65 9.35
C VAL A 56 -19.66 17.62 8.68
N VAL A 57 -18.34 17.84 8.71
CA VAL A 57 -17.35 16.93 8.09
C VAL A 57 -17.48 15.52 8.64
N ARG A 58 -17.55 15.37 9.97
CA ARG A 58 -17.76 14.07 10.64
C ARG A 58 -19.02 13.35 10.15
N THR A 59 -20.12 14.09 10.04
CA THR A 59 -21.42 13.53 9.66
C THR A 59 -21.40 13.07 8.21
N MET A 60 -20.83 13.89 7.31
CA MET A 60 -20.67 13.51 5.91
C MET A 60 -19.72 12.31 5.75
N GLU A 61 -18.59 12.29 6.47
CA GLU A 61 -17.66 11.16 6.41
C GLU A 61 -18.33 9.87 6.88
N ALA A 62 -19.00 9.87 8.05
CA ALA A 62 -19.71 8.68 8.52
C ALA A 62 -20.79 8.23 7.53
N PHE A 63 -21.57 9.17 6.99
CA PHE A 63 -22.60 8.86 6.01
C PHE A 63 -22.04 8.16 4.76
N PHE A 64 -21.02 8.73 4.13
CA PHE A 64 -20.40 8.12 2.95
C PHE A 64 -19.66 6.83 3.28
N HIS A 65 -19.10 6.72 4.48
CA HIS A 65 -18.44 5.50 4.94
C HIS A 65 -19.41 4.31 5.04
N ALA A 66 -20.70 4.56 5.27
CA ALA A 66 -21.73 3.53 5.24
C ALA A 66 -22.16 3.08 3.83
N ALA A 67 -21.88 3.88 2.78
CA ALA A 67 -22.35 3.60 1.43
C ALA A 67 -21.44 2.60 0.70
N GLN A 68 -22.01 1.57 0.08
CA GLN A 68 -21.25 0.57 -0.68
C GLN A 68 -20.47 1.23 -1.82
N GLY A 69 -19.22 0.81 -2.01
CA GLY A 69 -18.38 1.33 -3.09
C GLY A 69 -17.89 2.77 -2.92
N ILE A 70 -18.22 3.51 -1.85
CA ILE A 70 -17.71 4.87 -1.63
C ILE A 70 -16.53 4.92 -0.64
N VAL A 71 -15.34 5.28 -1.11
CA VAL A 71 -14.18 5.55 -0.24
C VAL A 71 -14.14 7.03 0.06
N VAL A 72 -14.54 7.40 1.27
CA VAL A 72 -14.43 8.78 1.72
C VAL A 72 -13.02 9.10 2.19
N ARG A 73 -12.51 10.26 1.77
CA ARG A 73 -11.25 10.86 2.21
C ARG A 73 -11.53 12.27 2.67
N VAL A 74 -10.84 12.71 3.72
CA VAL A 74 -10.87 14.09 4.18
C VAL A 74 -9.45 14.62 4.07
N ASP A 75 -9.24 15.73 3.36
CA ASP A 75 -7.88 16.21 3.03
C ASP A 75 -6.98 16.41 4.25
N SER A 76 -7.58 16.73 5.40
CA SER A 76 -6.86 16.98 6.66
C SER A 76 -6.75 15.78 7.59
N ALA A 77 -7.27 14.60 7.24
CA ALA A 77 -7.29 13.43 8.12
C ALA A 77 -6.93 12.12 7.41
N PRO A 78 -6.36 11.14 8.14
CA PRO A 78 -6.21 9.81 7.59
C PRO A 78 -7.60 9.20 7.34
N PRO A 79 -7.77 8.42 6.26
CA PRO A 79 -9.04 7.77 5.97
C PRO A 79 -9.40 6.77 7.08
N PRO A 80 -10.68 6.36 7.17
CA PRO A 80 -11.10 5.36 8.14
C PRO A 80 -10.23 4.09 8.03
N PRO A 81 -9.86 3.45 9.16
CA PRO A 81 -8.93 2.33 9.16
C PRO A 81 -9.30 1.20 8.19
N SER A 82 -10.60 0.93 8.04
CA SER A 82 -11.09 -0.15 7.19
C SER A 82 -10.97 0.08 5.68
N VAL A 83 -10.82 1.33 5.25
CA VAL A 83 -10.77 1.70 3.82
C VAL A 83 -9.45 2.39 3.43
N ARG A 84 -8.45 2.40 4.32
CA ARG A 84 -7.09 2.86 3.99
C ARG A 84 -6.52 2.16 2.76
N ASP A 85 -6.75 0.86 2.71
CA ASP A 85 -6.18 -0.05 1.72
C ASP A 85 -7.21 -0.37 0.61
N ALA A 86 -8.32 0.39 0.54
CA ALA A 86 -9.37 0.16 -0.44
C ALA A 86 -8.88 0.46 -1.87
N PRO A 87 -9.28 -0.37 -2.85
CA PRO A 87 -8.89 -0.19 -4.24
C PRO A 87 -9.44 1.14 -4.76
N THR A 88 -8.57 2.00 -5.31
CA THR A 88 -9.02 3.23 -5.98
C THR A 88 -8.85 3.04 -7.47
N SER A 89 -9.95 2.98 -8.22
CA SER A 89 -9.87 2.98 -9.68
C SER A 89 -9.10 4.22 -10.13
N GLY A 90 -8.12 4.07 -11.03
CA GLY A 90 -7.37 5.21 -11.58
C GLY A 90 -8.23 6.22 -12.36
N ALA A 91 -9.51 5.91 -12.61
CA ALA A 91 -10.50 6.87 -13.05
C ALA A 91 -10.77 7.87 -11.91
N GLY A 92 -10.63 9.18 -12.18
CA GLY A 92 -10.67 10.24 -11.19
C GLY A 92 -11.79 10.10 -10.14
N GLY A 93 -11.52 10.55 -8.92
CA GLY A 93 -12.51 10.58 -7.84
C GLY A 93 -13.52 11.72 -8.02
N TRP A 94 -14.63 11.63 -7.29
CA TRP A 94 -15.53 12.76 -7.10
C TRP A 94 -14.91 13.72 -6.08
N GLY A 95 -14.80 14.99 -6.47
CA GLY A 95 -14.40 16.06 -5.57
C GLY A 95 -15.62 16.67 -4.91
N ILE A 96 -15.62 16.79 -3.58
CA ILE A 96 -16.66 17.51 -2.86
C ILE A 96 -16.01 18.61 -2.02
N SER A 97 -16.16 19.84 -2.50
CA SER A 97 -15.76 21.03 -1.75
C SER A 97 -16.95 21.53 -0.96
N LEU A 98 -16.81 21.59 0.36
CA LEU A 98 -17.84 22.12 1.23
C LEU A 98 -17.57 23.61 1.47
N ALA A 99 -18.63 24.39 1.71
CA ALA A 99 -18.52 25.74 2.25
C ALA A 99 -19.63 25.97 3.26
N LEU A 100 -19.33 26.68 4.35
CA LEU A 100 -20.32 27.13 5.32
C LEU A 100 -20.34 28.66 5.33
N VAL A 101 -21.47 29.22 4.89
CA VAL A 101 -21.70 30.66 4.86
C VAL A 101 -22.63 31.03 6.00
N GLY A 102 -22.14 31.86 6.93
CA GLY A 102 -22.97 32.42 7.99
C GLY A 102 -23.95 33.45 7.40
N SER A 103 -25.23 33.36 7.75
CA SER A 103 -26.25 34.35 7.31
C SER A 103 -26.85 35.16 8.46
N SER A 104 -26.79 34.62 9.69
CA SER A 104 -27.14 35.27 10.97
C SER A 104 -26.69 34.38 12.14
N ALA A 105 -26.89 34.81 13.40
CA ALA A 105 -26.31 34.16 14.59
C ALA A 105 -26.53 32.63 14.70
N ASP A 106 -27.63 32.09 14.13
CA ASP A 106 -27.96 30.67 14.22
C ASP A 106 -28.27 30.00 12.85
N ALA A 107 -28.40 30.80 11.78
CA ALA A 107 -28.72 30.30 10.44
C ALA A 107 -27.46 30.24 9.56
N LEU A 108 -27.17 29.03 9.10
CA LEU A 108 -26.00 28.72 8.28
C LEU A 108 -26.47 28.21 6.92
N GLU A 109 -25.71 28.51 5.89
CA GLU A 109 -25.90 27.98 4.56
C GLU A 109 -24.75 27.00 4.28
N LEU A 110 -25.11 25.73 4.12
CA LEU A 110 -24.17 24.67 3.78
C LEU A 110 -24.22 24.44 2.27
N ARG A 111 -23.08 24.68 1.61
CA ARG A 111 -22.91 24.49 0.18
C ARG A 111 -22.00 23.30 -0.07
N ALA A 112 -22.32 22.48 -1.06
CA ALA A 112 -21.42 21.46 -1.59
C ALA A 112 -21.27 21.63 -3.09
N LEU A 113 -20.05 21.90 -3.52
CA LEU A 113 -19.67 21.82 -4.93
C LEU A 113 -19.20 20.40 -5.22
N THR A 114 -20.01 19.66 -5.98
CA THR A 114 -19.78 18.26 -6.31
C THR A 114 -19.27 18.16 -7.75
N CYS A 115 -18.01 17.75 -7.93
CA CYS A 115 -17.36 17.66 -9.23
C CYS A 115 -17.22 16.21 -9.67
N ALA A 116 -17.79 15.88 -10.83
CA ALA A 116 -17.65 14.56 -11.43
C ALA A 116 -16.25 14.37 -12.06
N PRO A 117 -15.75 13.12 -12.17
CA PRO A 117 -14.45 12.85 -12.80
C PRO A 117 -14.43 13.28 -14.26
N GLY A 118 -13.61 14.28 -14.60
CA GLY A 118 -13.55 14.86 -15.95
C GLY A 118 -14.83 15.57 -16.41
N GLY A 119 -15.76 15.82 -15.49
CA GLY A 119 -17.05 16.45 -15.74
C GLY A 119 -17.17 17.86 -15.17
N GLY A 120 -18.39 18.40 -15.25
CA GLY A 120 -18.74 19.66 -14.59
C GLY A 120 -18.90 19.51 -13.08
N CYS A 121 -18.95 20.64 -12.39
CA CYS A 121 -19.30 20.70 -10.98
C CYS A 121 -20.72 21.23 -10.82
N GLU A 122 -21.47 20.64 -9.90
CA GLU A 122 -22.82 21.07 -9.53
C GLU A 122 -22.83 21.52 -8.07
N GLU A 123 -23.43 22.68 -7.80
CA GLU A 123 -23.54 23.24 -6.45
C GLU A 123 -24.90 22.86 -5.86
N GLU A 124 -24.87 22.28 -4.66
CA GLU A 124 -26.04 22.05 -3.83
C GLU A 124 -26.01 22.97 -2.63
N VAL A 125 -27.17 23.54 -2.28
CA VAL A 125 -27.31 24.47 -1.16
C VAL A 125 -28.41 23.99 -0.22
N ILE A 126 -28.08 23.88 1.07
CA ILE A 126 -29.03 23.55 2.14
C ILE A 126 -28.86 24.54 3.29
N TYR A 127 -29.97 25.03 3.82
CA TYR A 127 -29.97 25.85 5.02
C TYR A 127 -29.95 24.96 6.26
N THR A 128 -29.09 25.30 7.21
CA THR A 128 -28.87 24.55 8.44
C THR A 128 -28.94 25.44 9.66
N ASN A 129 -29.20 24.82 10.80
CA ASN A 129 -29.11 25.43 12.12
C ASN A 129 -27.78 25.04 12.76
N ALA A 130 -27.04 26.00 13.34
CA ALA A 130 -25.77 25.76 14.03
C ALA A 130 -25.88 24.75 15.20
N ASP A 131 -27.06 24.60 15.80
CA ASP A 131 -27.29 23.66 16.88
C ASP A 131 -27.44 22.21 16.40
N THR A 132 -27.94 21.99 15.18
CA THR A 132 -28.21 20.65 14.61
C THR A 132 -27.71 20.50 13.16
N PRO A 133 -26.42 20.82 12.89
CA PRO A 133 -25.84 20.68 11.56
C PRO A 133 -25.88 19.25 11.00
N GLU A 134 -26.03 18.24 11.84
CA GLU A 134 -26.11 16.83 11.43
C GLU A 134 -27.30 16.54 10.50
N VAL A 135 -28.45 17.17 10.76
CA VAL A 135 -29.68 16.95 9.97
C VAL A 135 -29.46 17.43 8.53
N SER A 136 -29.00 18.67 8.37
CA SER A 136 -28.77 19.26 7.05
C SER A 136 -27.56 18.67 6.35
N ALA A 137 -26.50 18.30 7.07
CA ALA A 137 -25.36 17.58 6.50
C ALA A 137 -25.78 16.21 5.96
N THR A 138 -26.66 15.50 6.66
CA THR A 138 -27.21 14.22 6.20
C THR A 138 -28.14 14.41 5.00
N GLU A 139 -29.00 15.43 5.00
CA GLU A 139 -29.83 15.76 3.83
C GLU A 139 -28.96 16.05 2.60
N LEU A 140 -27.89 16.83 2.79
CA LEU A 140 -26.94 17.14 1.72
C LEU A 140 -26.24 15.89 1.21
N ALA A 141 -25.78 15.03 2.12
CA ALA A 141 -25.11 13.79 1.78
C ALA A 141 -26.04 12.84 1.01
N VAL A 142 -27.34 12.78 1.35
CA VAL A 142 -28.34 12.01 0.58
C VAL A 142 -28.45 12.53 -0.86
N LYS A 143 -28.55 13.85 -1.07
CA LYS A 143 -28.64 14.45 -2.43
C LYS A 143 -27.39 14.16 -3.26
N ILE A 144 -26.22 14.29 -2.64
CA ILE A 144 -24.94 13.97 -3.28
C ILE A 144 -24.87 12.48 -3.61
N LEU A 145 -25.29 11.62 -2.69
CA LEU A 145 -25.25 10.17 -2.88
C LEU A 145 -26.15 9.71 -4.02
N ASP A 146 -27.36 10.28 -4.15
CA ASP A 146 -28.27 10.04 -5.27
C ASP A 146 -27.62 10.41 -6.61
N ARG A 147 -26.86 11.52 -6.65
CA ARG A 147 -26.09 11.93 -7.85
C ARG A 147 -24.93 10.97 -8.16
N ILE A 148 -24.25 10.44 -7.14
CA ILE A 148 -23.15 9.48 -7.31
C ILE A 148 -23.66 8.07 -7.65
N GLY A 149 -24.95 7.79 -7.40
CA GLY A 149 -25.57 6.48 -7.60
C GLY A 149 -25.30 5.51 -6.45
N GLY A 150 -25.05 6.01 -5.25
CA GLY A 150 -24.88 5.19 -4.05
C GLY A 150 -26.18 5.02 -3.26
N GLU A 151 -26.19 4.07 -2.32
CA GLU A 151 -27.31 3.86 -1.41
C GLU A 151 -26.81 3.66 0.03
N VAL A 152 -27.61 4.13 0.98
CA VAL A 152 -27.36 3.98 2.42
C VAL A 152 -28.65 3.51 3.10
N PRO A 153 -28.60 2.53 4.02
CA PRO A 153 -29.79 2.07 4.73
C PRO A 153 -30.51 3.21 5.48
N PRO A 154 -31.85 3.24 5.50
CA PRO A 154 -32.60 4.25 6.25
C PRO A 154 -32.26 4.33 7.74
N THR A 155 -31.86 3.20 8.34
CA THR A 155 -31.40 3.16 9.74
C THR A 155 -30.12 3.96 9.96
N VAL A 156 -29.21 3.98 8.97
CA VAL A 156 -27.99 4.77 9.02
C VAL A 156 -28.30 6.25 8.84
N ILE A 157 -29.20 6.61 7.89
CA ILE A 157 -29.69 7.99 7.72
C ILE A 157 -30.22 8.52 9.06
N ALA A 158 -31.09 7.73 9.71
CA ALA A 158 -31.69 8.10 10.99
C ALA A 158 -30.65 8.20 12.12
N CYS A 159 -29.63 7.34 12.13
CA CYS A 159 -28.59 7.35 13.16
C CYS A 159 -27.61 8.53 13.00
N VAL A 160 -27.07 8.73 11.79
CA VAL A 160 -26.03 9.73 11.51
C VAL A 160 -26.59 11.16 11.52
N GLY A 161 -27.87 11.33 11.16
CA GLY A 161 -28.54 12.63 11.15
C GLY A 161 -28.93 13.20 12.52
N GLN A 162 -28.78 12.43 13.61
CA GLN A 162 -29.07 12.94 14.95
C GLN A 162 -27.87 13.65 15.56
N PRO A 163 -28.10 14.68 16.41
CA PRO A 163 -27.01 15.23 17.21
C PRO A 163 -26.40 14.12 18.08
N PRO A 164 -25.07 14.13 18.30
CA PRO A 164 -24.37 13.08 19.02
C PRO A 164 -24.83 12.95 20.48
N SER A 165 -25.41 14.01 21.06
CA SER A 165 -25.98 14.00 22.41
C SER A 165 -27.20 14.92 22.50
N ALA A 166 -28.14 14.57 23.39
CA ALA A 166 -29.24 15.46 23.78
C ALA A 166 -28.75 16.68 24.57
N ASP A 167 -27.58 16.58 25.22
CA ASP A 167 -26.94 17.72 25.86
C ASP A 167 -26.18 18.56 24.81
N ARG A 168 -26.56 19.83 24.70
CA ARG A 168 -25.95 20.77 23.73
C ARG A 168 -24.45 20.94 23.96
N TYR A 169 -24.02 21.00 25.21
CA TYR A 169 -22.60 21.16 25.53
C TYR A 169 -21.80 19.90 25.18
N ALA A 170 -22.32 18.71 25.48
CA ALA A 170 -21.71 17.45 25.03
C ALA A 170 -21.61 17.39 23.50
N SER A 171 -22.64 17.82 22.77
CA SER A 171 -22.61 17.90 21.30
C SER A 171 -21.56 18.86 20.76
N LEU A 172 -21.39 20.03 21.38
CA LEU A 172 -20.32 20.97 21.02
C LEU A 172 -18.92 20.39 21.28
N ILE A 173 -18.72 19.74 22.43
CA ILE A 173 -17.44 19.09 22.75
C ILE A 173 -17.16 17.91 21.82
N ALA A 174 -18.18 17.15 21.41
CA ALA A 174 -18.04 16.12 20.39
C ALA A 174 -17.62 16.71 19.03
N GLY A 175 -18.15 17.88 18.66
CA GLY A 175 -17.67 18.65 17.50
C GLY A 175 -16.21 19.06 17.62
N ARG A 176 -15.79 19.55 18.79
CA ARG A 176 -14.38 19.88 19.05
C ARG A 176 -13.48 18.63 19.00
N GLY A 177 -13.96 17.49 19.49
CA GLY A 177 -13.29 16.19 19.38
C GLY A 177 -13.09 15.78 17.91
N ALA A 178 -14.14 15.88 17.09
CA ALA A 178 -14.02 15.70 15.64
C ALA A 178 -12.98 16.66 15.04
N GLY A 179 -12.95 17.92 15.47
CA GLY A 179 -11.94 18.90 15.05
C GLY A 179 -10.50 18.45 15.34
N VAL A 180 -10.27 17.70 16.43
CA VAL A 180 -8.95 17.10 16.72
C VAL A 180 -8.60 15.98 15.74
N LEU A 181 -9.56 15.11 15.41
CA LEU A 181 -9.36 14.04 14.43
C LEU A 181 -8.99 14.64 13.06
N TYR A 182 -9.75 15.64 12.61
CA TYR A 182 -9.55 16.34 11.34
C TYR A 182 -8.50 17.46 11.36
N LYS A 183 -7.67 17.52 12.41
CA LYS A 183 -6.56 18.48 12.56
C LYS A 183 -6.96 19.97 12.44
N MET A 184 -8.23 20.27 12.68
CA MET A 184 -8.77 21.63 12.78
C MET A 184 -8.54 22.23 14.18
N VAL A 185 -8.39 21.36 15.18
CA VAL A 185 -8.14 21.72 16.58
C VAL A 185 -6.91 20.96 17.06
N VAL A 186 -5.97 21.66 17.69
CA VAL A 186 -4.83 21.01 18.35
C VAL A 186 -5.21 20.77 19.82
N PRO A 187 -5.22 19.50 20.30
CA PRO A 187 -5.50 19.22 21.70
C PRO A 187 -4.35 19.73 22.57
N LYS A 188 -4.66 20.24 23.76
CA LYS A 188 -3.65 20.80 24.65
C LYS A 188 -2.74 19.72 25.23
N VAL A 189 -3.32 18.59 25.64
CA VAL A 189 -2.61 17.39 26.09
C VAL A 189 -3.31 16.16 25.50
N PRO A 190 -2.76 15.54 24.43
CA PRO A 190 -3.38 14.37 23.79
C PRO A 190 -3.62 13.22 24.77
N GLY A 191 -4.84 12.67 24.78
CA GLY A 191 -5.23 11.53 25.61
C GLY A 191 -5.59 11.86 27.06
N ASP A 192 -5.48 13.12 27.51
CA ASP A 192 -5.97 13.54 28.83
C ASP A 192 -7.45 13.94 28.73
N ARG A 193 -8.32 13.40 29.59
CA ARG A 193 -9.77 13.67 29.52
C ARG A 193 -10.17 15.15 29.68
N SER A 194 -9.34 15.95 30.35
CA SER A 194 -9.65 17.35 30.65
C SER A 194 -9.17 18.27 29.52
N ASP A 195 -8.03 17.92 28.92
CA ASP A 195 -7.31 18.72 27.93
C ASP A 195 -7.39 18.17 26.48
N ASP A 196 -7.89 16.95 26.27
CA ASP A 196 -8.19 16.34 24.96
C ASP A 196 -9.71 16.32 24.69
N PRO A 197 -10.20 17.13 23.74
CA PRO A 197 -11.60 17.14 23.33
C PRO A 197 -12.16 15.77 22.92
N LEU A 198 -11.35 14.87 22.35
CA LEU A 198 -11.78 13.51 21.99
C LEU A 198 -12.20 12.72 23.21
N GLU A 199 -11.35 12.69 24.22
CA GLU A 199 -11.59 11.96 25.47
C GLU A 199 -12.68 12.63 26.31
N ARG A 200 -12.76 13.97 26.26
CA ARG A 200 -13.80 14.73 26.95
C ARG A 200 -15.19 14.47 26.36
N ALA A 201 -15.31 14.33 25.04
CA ALA A 201 -16.59 14.10 24.38
C ALA A 201 -17.25 12.80 24.86
N VAL A 202 -16.49 11.70 24.87
CA VAL A 202 -16.97 10.39 25.36
C VAL A 202 -17.13 10.33 26.87
N TYR A 203 -16.43 11.19 27.63
CA TYR A 203 -16.67 11.33 29.07
C TYR A 203 -18.00 12.02 29.38
N LEU A 204 -18.34 13.07 28.62
CA LEU A 204 -19.59 13.82 28.80
C LEU A 204 -20.81 13.01 28.38
N ASP A 205 -20.72 12.30 27.25
CA ASP A 205 -21.75 11.36 26.82
C ASP A 205 -21.14 10.02 26.38
N PRO A 206 -21.04 9.04 27.29
CA PRO A 206 -20.48 7.73 26.98
C PRO A 206 -21.31 6.90 26.00
N LYS A 207 -22.57 7.26 25.74
CA LYS A 207 -23.46 6.50 24.84
C LYS A 207 -23.53 7.10 23.44
N SER A 208 -22.88 8.25 23.22
CA SER A 208 -22.85 8.91 21.93
C SER A 208 -22.07 8.08 20.91
N GLY A 209 -22.77 7.36 20.02
CA GLY A 209 -22.15 6.50 19.01
C GLY A 209 -21.16 7.24 18.11
N MET A 210 -21.53 8.44 17.64
CA MET A 210 -20.67 9.28 16.82
C MET A 210 -19.43 9.80 17.56
N ALA A 211 -19.55 10.22 18.83
CA ALA A 211 -18.39 10.63 19.61
C ALA A 211 -17.46 9.44 19.88
N GLN A 212 -18.03 8.27 20.14
CA GLN A 212 -17.29 7.03 20.34
C GLN A 212 -16.57 6.59 19.06
N TRP A 213 -17.17 6.69 17.89
CA TRP A 213 -16.50 6.38 16.62
C TRP A 213 -15.27 7.28 16.39
N VAL A 214 -15.43 8.61 16.55
CA VAL A 214 -14.35 9.58 16.41
C VAL A 214 -13.22 9.32 17.43
N ALA A 215 -13.57 9.07 18.69
CA ALA A 215 -12.60 8.73 19.73
C ALA A 215 -11.88 7.40 19.44
N GLY A 216 -12.62 6.39 18.96
CA GLY A 216 -12.07 5.09 18.54
C GLY A 216 -10.99 5.24 17.47
N ARG A 217 -11.28 6.00 16.41
CA ARG A 217 -10.31 6.32 15.36
C ARG A 217 -9.10 7.11 15.89
N GLY A 218 -9.34 8.16 16.67
CA GLY A 218 -8.26 8.95 17.27
C GLY A 218 -7.36 8.14 18.22
N ARG A 219 -7.90 7.10 18.88
CA ARG A 219 -7.12 6.17 19.71
C ARG A 219 -6.34 5.17 18.88
N ALA A 220 -6.91 4.66 17.79
CA ALA A 220 -6.22 3.79 16.85
C ALA A 220 -5.00 4.49 16.21
N GLU A 221 -5.14 5.76 15.80
CA GLU A 221 -4.02 6.59 15.32
C GLU A 221 -2.87 6.73 16.34
N ARG A 222 -3.18 6.61 17.63
CA ARG A 222 -2.21 6.69 18.75
C ARG A 222 -1.76 5.30 19.22
N SER A 223 -2.01 4.26 18.43
CA SER A 223 -1.74 2.85 18.74
C SER A 223 -2.37 2.35 20.05
N LYS A 224 -3.44 2.99 20.53
CA LYS A 224 -4.20 2.57 21.72
C LYS A 224 -5.33 1.61 21.32
N LEU A 225 -4.97 0.46 20.76
CA LEU A 225 -5.90 -0.45 20.08
C LEU A 225 -7.02 -0.99 20.99
N ASP A 226 -6.72 -1.36 22.24
CA ASP A 226 -7.75 -1.85 23.17
C ASP A 226 -8.82 -0.79 23.48
N SER A 227 -8.39 0.46 23.67
CA SER A 227 -9.31 1.58 23.90
C SER A 227 -10.06 2.00 22.63
N ALA A 228 -9.48 1.76 21.46
CA ALA A 228 -10.14 1.97 20.18
C ALA A 228 -11.27 0.95 19.97
N VAL A 229 -11.01 -0.33 20.21
CA VAL A 229 -12.02 -1.41 20.15
C VAL A 229 -13.21 -1.12 21.04
N TYR A 230 -12.96 -0.75 22.31
CA TYR A 230 -14.04 -0.44 23.25
C TYR A 230 -14.97 0.67 22.72
N SER A 231 -14.39 1.75 22.19
CA SER A 231 -15.17 2.86 21.63
C SER A 231 -15.87 2.50 20.33
N LEU A 232 -15.20 1.79 19.42
CA LEU A 232 -15.81 1.36 18.15
C LEU A 232 -16.94 0.34 18.39
N GLY A 233 -16.83 -0.52 19.41
CA GLY A 233 -17.92 -1.41 19.84
C GLY A 233 -19.18 -0.64 20.22
N ILE A 234 -19.05 0.43 21.04
CA ILE A 234 -20.18 1.29 21.39
C ILE A 234 -20.74 2.01 20.16
N ALA A 235 -19.88 2.45 19.23
CA ALA A 235 -20.34 3.08 17.99
C ALA A 235 -21.18 2.13 17.13
N VAL A 236 -20.77 0.87 17.01
CA VAL A 236 -21.51 -0.19 16.31
C VAL A 236 -22.85 -0.46 16.99
N GLU A 237 -22.88 -0.57 18.32
CA GLU A 237 -24.12 -0.78 19.08
C GLU A 237 -25.11 0.39 18.93
N SER A 238 -24.61 1.63 18.94
CA SER A 238 -25.43 2.83 18.81
C SER A 238 -25.92 3.09 17.39
N CYS A 239 -25.30 2.48 16.37
CA CYS A 239 -25.66 2.65 14.97
C CYS A 239 -25.76 1.31 14.21
N PRO A 240 -26.74 0.44 14.55
CA PRO A 240 -26.86 -0.86 13.91
C PRO A 240 -27.03 -0.75 12.39
N GLY A 241 -26.26 -1.53 11.65
CA GLY A 241 -26.27 -1.53 10.18
C GLY A 241 -25.30 -0.55 9.52
N HIS A 242 -24.55 0.24 10.30
CA HIS A 242 -23.48 1.08 9.76
C HIS A 242 -22.23 0.24 9.43
N ALA A 243 -22.16 -0.29 8.20
CA ALA A 243 -21.08 -1.18 7.76
C ALA A 243 -19.67 -0.61 7.99
N GLY A 244 -19.48 0.68 7.75
CA GLY A 244 -18.19 1.34 7.98
C GLY A 244 -17.69 1.28 9.45
N PHE A 245 -18.59 1.34 10.44
CA PHE A 245 -18.19 1.25 11.85
C PHE A 245 -17.79 -0.18 12.23
N VAL A 246 -18.54 -1.17 11.73
CA VAL A 246 -18.23 -2.59 11.91
C VAL A 246 -16.89 -2.92 11.25
N ALA A 247 -16.65 -2.41 10.03
CA ALA A 247 -15.41 -2.62 9.32
C ALA A 247 -14.22 -1.96 10.03
N ASP A 248 -14.37 -0.73 10.55
CA ASP A 248 -13.33 -0.08 11.35
C ASP A 248 -12.99 -0.91 12.59
N LEU A 249 -14.00 -1.42 13.31
CA LEU A 249 -13.81 -2.31 14.44
C LEU A 249 -13.06 -3.59 14.02
N ALA A 250 -13.45 -4.21 12.91
CA ALA A 250 -12.80 -5.42 12.39
C ALA A 250 -11.32 -5.18 12.04
N LYS A 251 -10.99 -4.04 11.41
CA LYS A 251 -9.59 -3.67 11.12
C LYS A 251 -8.78 -3.55 12.41
N ILE A 252 -9.31 -2.89 13.43
CA ILE A 252 -8.59 -2.74 14.70
C ILE A 252 -8.45 -4.09 15.42
N GLU A 253 -9.45 -4.97 15.36
CA GLU A 253 -9.31 -6.33 15.90
C GLU A 253 -8.24 -7.15 15.18
N LEU A 254 -8.16 -7.02 13.85
CA LEU A 254 -7.09 -7.64 13.05
C LEU A 254 -5.71 -7.12 13.47
N GLU A 255 -5.54 -5.80 13.64
CA GLU A 255 -4.28 -5.20 14.10
C GLU A 255 -3.88 -5.63 15.52
N ARG A 256 -4.85 -6.01 16.37
CA ARG A 256 -4.60 -6.62 17.70
C ARG A 256 -4.24 -8.11 17.64
N GLY A 257 -4.27 -8.72 16.45
CA GLY A 257 -4.13 -10.16 16.27
C GLY A 257 -5.35 -10.95 16.72
N LYS A 258 -6.51 -10.31 16.94
CA LYS A 258 -7.78 -10.95 17.26
C LYS A 258 -8.52 -11.37 15.99
N ILE A 259 -7.86 -12.27 15.25
CA ILE A 259 -8.26 -12.68 13.90
C ILE A 259 -9.69 -13.25 13.88
N ALA A 260 -10.06 -14.09 14.86
CA ALA A 260 -11.40 -14.68 14.93
C ALA A 260 -12.52 -13.64 15.11
N ASP A 261 -12.27 -12.60 15.91
CA ASP A 261 -13.23 -11.52 16.16
C ASP A 261 -13.40 -10.66 14.89
N ALA A 262 -12.30 -10.36 14.19
CA ALA A 262 -12.32 -9.67 12.90
C ALA A 262 -13.10 -10.46 11.83
N VAL A 263 -12.91 -11.79 11.75
CA VAL A 263 -13.68 -12.67 10.85
C VAL A 263 -15.17 -12.58 11.16
N ALA A 264 -15.56 -12.72 12.43
CA ALA A 264 -16.96 -12.69 12.83
C ALA A 264 -17.65 -11.36 12.46
N LEU A 265 -16.96 -10.23 12.66
CA LEU A 265 -17.46 -8.91 12.30
C LEU A 265 -17.66 -8.75 10.79
N LEU A 266 -16.69 -9.19 9.97
CA LEU A 266 -16.75 -9.04 8.51
C LEU A 266 -17.73 -10.02 7.84
N ASP A 267 -17.87 -11.22 8.38
CA ASP A 267 -18.85 -12.21 7.92
C ASP A 267 -20.28 -11.75 8.25
N GLY A 268 -20.46 -11.00 9.35
CA GLY A 268 -21.73 -10.36 9.68
C GLY A 268 -22.16 -9.24 8.72
N LEU A 269 -21.28 -8.78 7.82
CA LEU A 269 -21.56 -7.78 6.79
C LEU A 269 -21.96 -8.41 5.45
N GLU A 270 -22.92 -9.34 5.46
CA GLU A 270 -23.35 -10.10 4.27
C GLU A 270 -23.80 -9.18 3.11
N ALA A 271 -24.55 -8.11 3.41
CA ALA A 271 -24.98 -7.13 2.40
C ALA A 271 -23.81 -6.37 1.74
N PHE A 272 -22.61 -6.45 2.32
CA PHE A 272 -21.37 -5.84 1.86
C PHE A 272 -20.31 -6.91 1.58
N ALA A 273 -20.71 -8.16 1.30
CA ALA A 273 -19.81 -9.27 0.99
C ALA A 273 -18.92 -8.98 -0.24
N ASP A 274 -19.48 -8.25 -1.20
CA ASP A 274 -18.85 -7.85 -2.45
C ASP A 274 -18.65 -6.32 -2.52
N ASP A 275 -18.64 -5.63 -1.36
CA ASP A 275 -18.25 -4.22 -1.32
C ASP A 275 -16.75 -4.10 -1.60
N PRO A 276 -16.34 -3.48 -2.72
CA PRO A 276 -14.95 -3.47 -3.15
C PRO A 276 -14.01 -2.81 -2.16
N ARG A 277 -14.53 -1.90 -1.32
CA ARG A 277 -13.74 -1.21 -0.29
C ARG A 277 -13.29 -2.14 0.82
N LEU A 278 -14.11 -3.15 1.10
CA LEU A 278 -13.90 -4.08 2.20
C LEU A 278 -13.24 -5.38 1.74
N VAL A 279 -13.13 -5.62 0.43
CA VAL A 279 -12.50 -6.80 -0.13
C VAL A 279 -11.06 -6.97 0.35
N PRO A 280 -10.15 -5.98 0.28
CA PRO A 280 -8.78 -6.15 0.78
C PRO A 280 -8.74 -6.54 2.26
N LEU A 281 -9.51 -5.85 3.10
CA LEU A 281 -9.60 -6.15 4.53
C LEU A 281 -10.11 -7.58 4.79
N ARG A 282 -11.14 -8.02 4.07
CA ARG A 282 -11.70 -9.36 4.19
C ARG A 282 -10.72 -10.43 3.74
N LEU A 283 -10.03 -10.21 2.63
CA LEU A 283 -8.99 -11.12 2.15
C LEU A 283 -7.83 -11.24 3.15
N ASP A 284 -7.29 -10.11 3.64
CA ASP A 284 -6.21 -10.10 4.64
C ASP A 284 -6.63 -10.86 5.90
N THR A 285 -7.86 -10.62 6.36
CA THR A 285 -8.43 -11.29 7.54
C THR A 285 -8.56 -12.79 7.32
N TRP A 286 -9.07 -13.22 6.16
CA TRP A 286 -9.26 -14.64 5.84
C TRP A 286 -7.94 -15.38 5.59
N VAL A 287 -6.94 -14.73 4.96
CA VAL A 287 -5.59 -15.28 4.82
C VAL A 287 -4.97 -15.53 6.19
N GLN A 288 -5.03 -14.55 7.10
CA GLN A 288 -4.51 -14.72 8.46
C GLN A 288 -5.30 -15.75 9.27
N ALA A 289 -6.60 -15.92 8.99
CA ALA A 289 -7.43 -16.96 9.60
C ALA A 289 -7.19 -18.37 9.02
N GLY A 290 -6.39 -18.51 7.95
CA GLY A 290 -6.18 -19.77 7.25
C GLY A 290 -7.36 -20.21 6.36
N ARG A 291 -8.33 -19.31 6.10
CA ARG A 291 -9.48 -19.53 5.18
C ARG A 291 -9.05 -19.32 3.73
N LEU A 292 -8.02 -20.05 3.32
CA LEU A 292 -7.31 -19.80 2.06
C LEU A 292 -8.21 -20.07 0.83
N THR A 293 -9.12 -21.04 0.90
CA THR A 293 -10.01 -21.36 -0.23
C THR A 293 -11.05 -20.26 -0.46
N GLU A 294 -11.67 -19.75 0.61
CA GLU A 294 -12.64 -18.65 0.50
C GLU A 294 -11.95 -17.34 0.08
N ALA A 295 -10.74 -17.07 0.62
CA ALA A 295 -9.93 -15.94 0.19
C ALA A 295 -9.57 -16.02 -1.29
N GLU A 296 -9.26 -17.21 -1.82
CA GLU A 296 -8.96 -17.39 -3.25
C GLU A 296 -10.15 -17.06 -4.13
N ALA A 297 -11.32 -17.62 -3.79
CA ALA A 297 -12.54 -17.37 -4.53
C ALA A 297 -12.91 -15.88 -4.53
N LEU A 298 -12.83 -15.20 -3.38
CA LEU A 298 -13.11 -13.77 -3.29
C LEU A 298 -12.06 -12.95 -4.06
N GLY A 299 -10.78 -13.27 -3.93
CA GLY A 299 -9.70 -12.53 -4.57
C GLY A 299 -9.74 -12.62 -6.09
N LEU A 300 -10.08 -13.80 -6.65
CA LEU A 300 -10.23 -13.97 -8.09
C LEU A 300 -11.40 -13.16 -8.65
N ARG A 301 -12.57 -13.18 -7.99
CA ARG A 301 -13.72 -12.33 -8.37
C ARG A 301 -13.40 -10.84 -8.27
N ALA A 302 -12.66 -10.45 -7.22
CA ALA A 302 -12.19 -9.09 -7.07
C ALA A 302 -11.26 -8.68 -8.22
N ASN A 303 -10.36 -9.57 -8.64
CA ASN A 303 -9.46 -9.32 -9.76
C ASN A 303 -10.19 -9.22 -11.11
N GLU A 304 -11.31 -9.93 -11.29
CA GLU A 304 -12.16 -9.76 -12.48
C GLU A 304 -12.80 -8.37 -12.54
N THR A 305 -13.14 -7.80 -11.38
CA THR A 305 -13.74 -6.47 -11.27
C THR A 305 -12.69 -5.36 -11.31
N PHE A 306 -11.57 -5.55 -10.63
CA PHE A 306 -10.47 -4.60 -10.47
C PHE A 306 -9.17 -5.17 -11.08
N PRO A 307 -9.14 -5.42 -12.39
CA PRO A 307 -8.01 -6.08 -13.05
C PRO A 307 -6.74 -5.23 -13.06
N ASP A 308 -6.85 -3.93 -12.80
CA ASP A 308 -5.72 -2.99 -12.78
C ASP A 308 -5.30 -2.61 -11.36
N ASP A 309 -5.98 -3.13 -10.33
CA ASP A 309 -5.66 -2.78 -8.95
C ASP A 309 -4.46 -3.61 -8.44
N PRO A 310 -3.36 -2.95 -8.00
CA PRO A 310 -2.18 -3.64 -7.51
C PRO A 310 -2.39 -4.34 -6.18
N ARG A 311 -3.25 -3.82 -5.30
CA ARG A 311 -3.52 -4.42 -3.97
C ARG A 311 -4.21 -5.78 -4.11
N ILE A 312 -5.10 -5.93 -5.10
CA ILE A 312 -5.70 -7.23 -5.39
C ILE A 312 -4.65 -8.24 -5.87
N ALA A 313 -3.71 -7.82 -6.72
CA ALA A 313 -2.61 -8.70 -7.15
C ALA A 313 -1.68 -9.07 -5.99
N GLU A 314 -1.34 -8.12 -5.11
CA GLU A 314 -0.52 -8.35 -3.92
C GLU A 314 -1.15 -9.43 -3.02
N VAL A 315 -2.44 -9.28 -2.68
CA VAL A 315 -3.12 -10.22 -1.80
C VAL A 315 -3.24 -11.61 -2.43
N LEU A 316 -3.46 -11.69 -3.75
CA LEU A 316 -3.44 -12.96 -4.48
C LEU A 316 -2.04 -13.60 -4.52
N ALA A 317 -0.97 -12.80 -4.54
CA ALA A 317 0.39 -13.28 -4.41
C ALA A 317 0.63 -13.86 -3.00
N GLU A 318 0.28 -13.14 -1.93
CA GLU A 318 0.40 -13.62 -0.55
C GLU A 318 -0.40 -14.91 -0.32
N LEU A 319 -1.61 -14.98 -0.87
CA LEU A 319 -2.43 -16.17 -0.80
C LEU A 319 -1.79 -17.36 -1.52
N SER A 320 -1.25 -17.14 -2.73
CA SER A 320 -0.57 -18.18 -3.50
C SER A 320 0.68 -18.68 -2.78
N LEU A 321 1.42 -17.78 -2.13
CA LEU A 321 2.55 -18.12 -1.28
C LEU A 321 2.11 -18.97 -0.08
N ALA A 322 1.06 -18.57 0.64
CA ALA A 322 0.51 -19.29 1.78
C ALA A 322 0.00 -20.70 1.40
N GLN A 323 -0.52 -20.86 0.18
CA GLN A 323 -0.95 -22.14 -0.37
C GLN A 323 0.20 -22.99 -0.96
N GLY A 324 1.42 -22.45 -1.03
CA GLY A 324 2.57 -23.13 -1.66
C GLY A 324 2.48 -23.24 -3.19
N LYS A 325 1.63 -22.42 -3.84
CA LYS A 325 1.43 -22.36 -5.28
C LYS A 325 2.48 -21.47 -5.94
N GLY A 326 3.70 -21.99 -6.09
CA GLY A 326 4.85 -21.24 -6.61
C GLY A 326 4.64 -20.53 -7.95
N PRO A 327 4.14 -21.21 -9.00
CA PRO A 327 3.89 -20.57 -10.30
C PRO A 327 2.84 -19.46 -10.25
N GLU A 328 1.75 -19.66 -9.51
CA GLU A 328 0.70 -18.66 -9.31
C GLU A 328 1.22 -17.46 -8.51
N TYR A 329 2.02 -17.72 -7.46
CA TYR A 329 2.67 -16.67 -6.68
C TYR A 329 3.52 -15.77 -7.57
N GLU A 330 4.39 -16.35 -8.40
CA GLU A 330 5.21 -15.60 -9.33
C GLU A 330 4.37 -14.83 -10.37
N ARG A 331 3.31 -15.45 -10.91
CA ARG A 331 2.37 -14.77 -11.82
C ARG A 331 1.76 -13.53 -11.17
N TRP A 332 1.30 -13.64 -9.92
CA TRP A 332 0.68 -12.52 -9.22
C TRP A 332 1.68 -11.45 -8.80
N LEU A 333 2.92 -11.81 -8.46
CA LEU A 333 3.99 -10.81 -8.30
C LEU A 333 4.25 -10.04 -9.59
N GLY A 334 4.25 -10.72 -10.74
CA GLY A 334 4.37 -10.06 -12.05
C GLY A 334 3.21 -9.11 -12.33
N ALA A 335 1.99 -9.52 -12.04
CA ALA A 335 0.81 -8.66 -12.18
C ALA A 335 0.85 -7.44 -11.23
N TRP A 336 1.26 -7.63 -9.97
CA TRP A 336 1.46 -6.54 -9.02
C TRP A 336 2.53 -5.57 -9.51
N ALA A 337 3.70 -6.08 -9.92
CA ALA A 337 4.77 -5.25 -10.47
C ALA A 337 4.30 -4.42 -11.68
N GLN A 338 3.46 -4.99 -12.56
CA GLN A 338 2.95 -4.26 -13.73
C GLN A 338 1.91 -3.18 -13.35
N ARG A 339 1.09 -3.42 -12.33
CA ARG A 339 0.01 -2.52 -11.90
C ARG A 339 0.52 -1.37 -11.02
N ASP A 340 1.57 -1.63 -10.25
CA ASP A 340 2.27 -0.60 -9.46
C ASP A 340 3.72 -0.51 -9.91
N GLU A 341 3.98 0.41 -10.83
CA GLU A 341 5.33 0.69 -11.34
C GLU A 341 6.24 1.36 -10.31
N ARG A 342 5.70 1.86 -9.19
CA ARG A 342 6.48 2.59 -8.17
C ARG A 342 6.88 1.70 -7.01
N ASP A 343 6.10 0.67 -6.71
CA ASP A 343 6.37 -0.23 -5.60
C ASP A 343 7.51 -1.22 -5.92
N PRO A 344 8.67 -1.15 -5.25
CA PRO A 344 9.76 -2.09 -5.50
C PRO A 344 9.53 -3.50 -4.96
N GLU A 345 8.60 -3.70 -4.02
CA GLU A 345 8.43 -4.95 -3.30
C GLU A 345 8.11 -6.18 -4.18
N PRO A 346 7.17 -6.14 -5.15
CA PRO A 346 6.93 -7.29 -6.01
C PRO A 346 8.16 -7.68 -6.83
N VAL A 347 8.93 -6.70 -7.30
CA VAL A 347 10.14 -6.92 -8.09
C VAL A 347 11.26 -7.50 -7.21
N ARG A 348 11.45 -7.00 -5.99
CA ARG A 348 12.38 -7.54 -5.00
C ARG A 348 12.13 -9.04 -4.78
N ARG A 349 10.86 -9.42 -4.62
CA ARG A 349 10.45 -10.82 -4.43
C ARG A 349 10.66 -11.65 -5.69
N LEU A 350 10.36 -11.12 -6.88
CA LEU A 350 10.64 -11.78 -8.15
C LEU A 350 12.13 -12.11 -8.32
N VAL A 351 13.01 -11.12 -8.10
CA VAL A 351 14.46 -11.32 -8.16
C VAL A 351 14.90 -12.46 -7.24
N ALA A 352 14.40 -12.48 -5.99
CA ALA A 352 14.75 -13.51 -5.03
C ALA A 352 14.28 -14.93 -5.45
N ILE A 353 13.07 -15.05 -6.02
CA ILE A 353 12.53 -16.33 -6.49
C ILE A 353 13.29 -16.82 -7.73
N GLN A 354 13.52 -15.94 -8.70
CA GLN A 354 14.25 -16.25 -9.93
C GLN A 354 15.69 -16.66 -9.62
N ALA A 355 16.37 -15.93 -8.73
CA ALA A 355 17.71 -16.27 -8.26
C ALA A 355 17.74 -17.66 -7.59
N ARG A 356 16.78 -17.94 -6.69
CA ARG A 356 16.68 -19.27 -6.04
C ARG A 356 16.41 -20.39 -7.06
N GLY A 357 15.65 -20.10 -8.10
CA GLY A 357 15.38 -21.00 -9.22
C GLY A 357 16.51 -21.09 -10.26
N ALA A 358 17.65 -20.43 -10.04
CA ALA A 358 18.76 -20.32 -10.98
C ALA A 358 18.37 -19.74 -12.35
N ARG A 359 17.28 -18.96 -12.42
CA ARG A 359 16.83 -18.21 -13.61
C ARG A 359 17.51 -16.84 -13.64
N TRP A 360 18.83 -16.88 -13.83
CA TRP A 360 19.69 -15.71 -13.67
C TRP A 360 19.42 -14.60 -14.70
N ASP A 361 19.02 -14.95 -15.93
CA ASP A 361 18.66 -13.98 -16.97
C ASP A 361 17.41 -13.17 -16.58
N GLU A 362 16.34 -13.84 -16.14
CA GLU A 362 15.11 -13.17 -15.67
C GLU A 362 15.36 -12.33 -14.40
N ALA A 363 16.19 -12.86 -13.49
CA ALA A 363 16.62 -12.11 -12.31
C ALA A 363 17.39 -10.85 -12.70
N TRP A 364 18.25 -10.92 -13.72
CA TRP A 364 18.98 -9.75 -14.22
C TRP A 364 18.04 -8.66 -14.74
N GLU A 365 17.05 -9.00 -15.55
CA GLU A 365 16.05 -8.05 -16.05
C GLU A 365 15.23 -7.42 -14.91
N SER A 366 14.84 -8.23 -13.92
CA SER A 366 14.08 -7.76 -12.76
C SER A 366 14.90 -6.81 -11.88
N VAL A 367 16.23 -6.97 -11.82
CA VAL A 367 17.12 -6.05 -11.12
C VAL A 367 17.14 -4.65 -11.75
N GLU A 368 17.02 -4.55 -13.08
CA GLU A 368 16.91 -3.25 -13.76
C GLU A 368 15.59 -2.54 -13.40
N GLN A 369 14.50 -3.29 -13.29
CA GLN A 369 13.22 -2.75 -12.82
C GLN A 369 13.31 -2.27 -11.37
N LEU A 370 14.01 -3.01 -10.51
CA LEU A 370 14.21 -2.65 -9.10
C LEU A 370 14.96 -1.31 -8.98
N GLU A 371 15.99 -1.11 -9.80
CA GLU A 371 16.73 0.17 -9.87
C GLU A 371 15.86 1.32 -10.39
N ALA A 372 15.06 1.07 -11.43
CA ALA A 372 14.14 2.07 -11.98
C ALA A 372 13.09 2.54 -10.96
N ARG A 373 12.79 1.71 -9.95
CA ARG A 373 11.91 2.02 -8.81
C ARG A 373 12.62 2.73 -7.64
N GLY A 374 13.90 3.07 -7.80
CA GLY A 374 14.66 3.84 -6.83
C GLY A 374 15.45 3.00 -5.81
N GLU A 375 15.38 1.67 -5.86
CA GLU A 375 16.12 0.78 -4.96
C GLU A 375 17.55 0.51 -5.46
N VAL A 376 18.30 1.59 -5.69
CA VAL A 376 19.62 1.58 -6.37
C VAL A 376 20.63 0.68 -5.64
N GLU A 377 20.75 0.80 -4.32
CA GLU A 377 21.74 0.02 -3.56
C GLU A 377 21.38 -1.47 -3.49
N GLU A 378 20.10 -1.79 -3.42
CA GLU A 378 19.65 -3.18 -3.44
C GLU A 378 19.81 -3.80 -4.83
N ALA A 379 19.42 -3.08 -5.88
CA ALA A 379 19.65 -3.48 -7.25
C ALA A 379 21.15 -3.68 -7.54
N ARG A 380 22.01 -2.78 -7.05
CA ARG A 380 23.47 -2.90 -7.13
C ARG A 380 23.99 -4.21 -6.52
N ARG A 381 23.52 -4.58 -5.32
CA ARG A 381 23.88 -5.87 -4.68
C ARG A 381 23.43 -7.06 -5.52
N TRP A 382 22.22 -7.00 -6.07
CA TRP A 382 21.73 -8.08 -6.92
C TRP A 382 22.48 -8.16 -8.26
N ARG A 383 22.84 -7.03 -8.89
CA ARG A 383 23.67 -7.00 -10.13
C ARG A 383 25.00 -7.70 -9.95
N VAL A 384 25.68 -7.52 -8.80
CA VAL A 384 26.91 -8.27 -8.53
C VAL A 384 26.66 -9.78 -8.54
N THR A 385 25.59 -10.21 -7.87
CA THR A 385 25.26 -11.63 -7.71
C THR A 385 24.81 -12.28 -9.03
N THR A 386 23.84 -11.67 -9.71
CA THR A 386 23.30 -12.18 -10.97
C THR A 386 24.33 -12.09 -12.10
N GLY A 387 25.16 -11.04 -12.12
CA GLY A 387 26.20 -10.86 -13.13
C GLY A 387 27.33 -11.87 -13.01
N LEU A 388 27.73 -12.22 -11.78
CA LEU A 388 28.65 -13.32 -11.54
C LEU A 388 28.08 -14.67 -12.03
N ALA A 389 26.81 -14.95 -11.77
CA ALA A 389 26.16 -16.18 -12.20
C ALA A 389 26.05 -16.29 -13.74
N LEU A 390 25.79 -15.16 -14.42
CA LEU A 390 25.71 -15.07 -15.89
C LEU A 390 27.07 -14.88 -16.57
N LYS A 391 28.18 -14.83 -15.81
CA LYS A 391 29.52 -14.48 -16.30
C LYS A 391 29.60 -13.10 -16.98
N ARG A 392 28.71 -12.17 -16.62
CA ARG A 392 28.76 -10.76 -17.01
C ARG A 392 29.68 -9.99 -16.07
N TYR A 393 30.96 -10.34 -16.11
CA TYR A 393 31.94 -9.91 -15.12
C TYR A 393 32.14 -8.40 -15.06
N GLU A 394 32.15 -7.71 -16.20
CA GLU A 394 32.33 -6.25 -16.22
C GLU A 394 31.14 -5.51 -15.61
N GLU A 395 29.92 -5.94 -15.92
CA GLU A 395 28.70 -5.36 -15.33
C GLU A 395 28.64 -5.62 -13.82
N ALA A 396 28.99 -6.83 -13.38
CA ALA A 396 29.10 -7.16 -11.96
C ALA A 396 30.20 -6.34 -11.26
N ALA A 397 31.36 -6.15 -11.89
CA ALA A 397 32.45 -5.35 -11.34
C ALA A 397 32.10 -3.85 -11.29
N ALA A 398 31.36 -3.33 -12.27
CA ALA A 398 30.88 -1.95 -12.26
C ALA A 398 29.87 -1.70 -11.14
N ALA A 399 29.06 -2.71 -10.79
CA ALA A 399 28.14 -2.67 -9.67
C ALA A 399 28.82 -2.94 -8.31
N ALA A 400 30.04 -3.45 -8.25
CA ALA A 400 30.69 -3.77 -6.98
C ALA A 400 31.45 -2.57 -6.38
N ASP A 401 31.79 -2.64 -5.09
CA ASP A 401 32.77 -1.71 -4.51
C ASP A 401 34.17 -1.98 -5.07
N PRO A 402 35.11 -1.01 -5.07
CA PRO A 402 36.38 -1.13 -5.80
C PRO A 402 37.19 -2.39 -5.50
N GLU A 403 37.22 -2.83 -4.24
CA GLU A 403 37.91 -4.07 -3.84
C GLU A 403 37.25 -5.32 -4.45
N VAL A 404 35.92 -5.42 -4.35
CA VAL A 404 35.15 -6.55 -4.90
C VAL A 404 35.20 -6.53 -6.43
N ALA A 405 35.14 -5.34 -7.05
CA ALA A 405 35.28 -5.17 -8.49
C ALA A 405 36.61 -5.73 -9.01
N SER A 406 37.72 -5.46 -8.32
CA SER A 406 39.03 -6.02 -8.69
C SER A 406 39.04 -7.54 -8.59
N LYS A 407 38.45 -8.13 -7.54
CA LYS A 407 38.28 -9.59 -7.39
C LYS A 407 37.45 -10.20 -8.52
N ILE A 408 36.37 -9.54 -8.93
CA ILE A 408 35.51 -10.00 -10.04
C ILE A 408 36.28 -10.00 -11.36
N ARG A 409 37.02 -8.92 -11.68
CA ARG A 409 37.84 -8.84 -12.91
C ARG A 409 38.99 -9.85 -12.91
N ALA A 410 39.63 -10.03 -11.76
CA ALA A 410 40.63 -11.08 -11.56
C ALA A 410 40.06 -12.45 -11.90
N ARG A 411 38.88 -12.80 -11.36
CA ARG A 411 38.17 -14.04 -11.68
C ARG A 411 37.81 -14.14 -13.18
N ALA A 412 37.34 -13.06 -13.79
CA ALA A 412 36.99 -13.01 -15.22
C ALA A 412 38.18 -13.38 -16.10
N ALA A 413 39.37 -12.83 -15.80
CA ALA A 413 40.60 -13.14 -16.52
C ALA A 413 41.02 -14.61 -16.36
N LEU A 414 40.80 -15.19 -15.18
CA LEU A 414 41.04 -16.61 -14.92
C LEU A 414 40.08 -17.51 -15.72
N GLU A 415 38.79 -17.23 -15.70
CA GLU A 415 37.82 -18.06 -16.42
C GLU A 415 37.87 -17.84 -17.95
N GLY A 416 38.32 -16.66 -18.40
CA GLY A 416 38.38 -16.24 -19.80
C GLY A 416 39.60 -16.71 -20.59
N ALA A 417 40.52 -17.46 -19.99
CA ALA A 417 41.75 -17.98 -20.63
C ALA A 417 41.53 -18.98 -21.79
N GLY A 418 40.29 -19.11 -22.28
CA GLY A 418 39.92 -19.71 -23.56
C GLY A 418 39.73 -18.72 -24.73
N GLY A 419 39.84 -17.39 -24.55
CA GLY A 419 39.73 -16.46 -25.69
C GLY A 419 39.51 -14.95 -25.45
N PHE A 420 39.46 -14.45 -24.20
CA PHE A 420 39.35 -13.00 -23.96
C PHE A 420 40.60 -12.44 -23.26
N SER A 421 41.27 -11.50 -23.94
CA SER A 421 42.39 -10.72 -23.40
C SER A 421 41.84 -9.55 -22.59
N PHE A 422 41.69 -9.71 -21.27
CA PHE A 422 41.48 -8.56 -20.39
C PHE A 422 42.81 -7.87 -20.10
N ASP A 423 42.87 -6.57 -20.39
CA ASP A 423 44.02 -5.75 -20.06
C ASP A 423 44.02 -5.41 -18.57
N LEU A 424 44.54 -6.33 -17.76
CA LEU A 424 44.80 -6.08 -16.34
C LEU A 424 46.07 -5.26 -16.12
N SER A 425 46.80 -4.81 -17.15
CA SER A 425 48.13 -4.20 -16.98
C SER A 425 48.12 -2.89 -16.18
N GLY A 426 46.96 -2.21 -16.11
CA GLY A 426 46.78 -0.96 -15.38
C GLY A 426 46.36 -1.07 -13.91
N ASP A 427 45.90 -2.24 -13.43
CA ASP A 427 45.42 -2.38 -12.05
C ASP A 427 46.56 -2.84 -11.11
N PRO A 428 47.02 -1.99 -10.16
CA PRO A 428 48.13 -2.33 -9.28
C PRO A 428 47.72 -3.19 -8.08
N SER A 429 46.45 -3.52 -7.90
CA SER A 429 45.95 -4.29 -6.77
C SER A 429 46.60 -5.69 -6.68
N PRO A 430 46.76 -6.23 -5.45
CA PRO A 430 47.23 -7.60 -5.27
C PRO A 430 46.37 -8.61 -6.05
N GLU A 431 45.05 -8.44 -6.03
CA GLU A 431 44.06 -9.25 -6.76
C GLU A 431 44.34 -9.33 -8.25
N ALA A 432 44.51 -8.16 -8.90
CA ALA A 432 44.85 -8.10 -10.31
C ALA A 432 46.23 -8.73 -10.61
N ARG A 433 47.22 -8.54 -9.72
CA ARG A 433 48.54 -9.18 -9.85
C ARG A 433 48.46 -10.69 -9.86
N VAL A 434 47.72 -11.30 -8.92
CA VAL A 434 47.58 -12.77 -8.89
C VAL A 434 46.82 -13.29 -10.11
N ALA A 435 45.78 -12.61 -10.57
CA ALA A 435 45.10 -13.02 -11.81
C ALA A 435 46.01 -12.91 -13.04
N ARG A 436 46.75 -11.80 -13.20
CA ARG A 436 47.75 -11.65 -14.27
C ARG A 436 48.80 -12.75 -14.20
N GLY A 437 49.34 -13.01 -13.02
CA GLY A 437 50.36 -14.03 -12.83
C GLY A 437 49.85 -15.43 -13.14
N THR A 438 48.59 -15.74 -12.80
CA THR A 438 47.99 -17.04 -13.14
C THR A 438 47.76 -17.18 -14.65
N ALA A 439 47.30 -16.12 -15.33
CA ALA A 439 47.18 -16.12 -16.79
C ALA A 439 48.55 -16.31 -17.46
N LEU A 440 49.60 -15.66 -16.94
CA LEU A 440 50.99 -15.84 -17.38
C LEU A 440 51.50 -17.26 -17.13
N MET A 441 51.09 -17.93 -16.04
CA MET A 441 51.40 -19.34 -15.83
C MET A 441 50.82 -20.22 -16.93
N TRP A 442 49.54 -20.02 -17.28
CA TRP A 442 48.90 -20.81 -18.34
C TRP A 442 49.49 -20.56 -19.72
N SER A 443 50.03 -19.37 -20.00
CA SER A 443 50.75 -19.09 -21.24
C SER A 443 52.21 -19.58 -21.24
N GLY A 444 52.65 -20.29 -20.19
CA GLY A 444 54.02 -20.82 -20.06
C GLY A 444 55.08 -19.77 -19.66
N SER A 445 54.66 -18.56 -19.27
CA SER A 445 55.55 -17.47 -18.85
C SER A 445 55.75 -17.46 -17.33
N ALA A 446 56.28 -18.56 -16.79
CA ALA A 446 56.42 -18.78 -15.35
C ALA A 446 57.30 -17.74 -14.63
N ASP A 447 58.30 -17.17 -15.30
CA ASP A 447 59.14 -16.10 -14.74
C ASP A 447 58.35 -14.80 -14.52
N ALA A 448 57.45 -14.47 -15.45
CA ALA A 448 56.58 -13.30 -15.35
C ALA A 448 55.51 -13.51 -14.28
N ALA A 449 54.93 -14.71 -14.22
CA ALA A 449 54.02 -15.09 -13.16
C ALA A 449 54.63 -14.97 -11.76
N LEU A 450 55.87 -15.43 -11.59
CA LEU A 450 56.61 -15.31 -10.33
C LEU A 450 56.78 -13.84 -9.90
N ARG A 451 57.08 -12.94 -10.85
CA ARG A 451 57.22 -11.50 -10.55
C ARG A 451 55.92 -10.88 -10.05
N GLU A 452 54.79 -11.25 -10.66
CA GLU A 452 53.46 -10.79 -10.24
C GLU A 452 53.09 -11.33 -8.86
N ALA A 453 53.37 -12.61 -8.59
CA ALA A 453 53.14 -13.23 -7.28
C ALA A 453 53.99 -12.56 -6.17
N ASP A 454 55.29 -12.35 -6.42
CA ASP A 454 56.17 -11.63 -5.49
C ASP A 454 55.69 -10.19 -5.26
N ALA A 455 55.18 -9.53 -6.30
CA ALA A 455 54.61 -8.20 -6.18
C ALA A 455 53.34 -8.19 -5.31
N ALA A 456 52.42 -9.13 -5.49
CA ALA A 456 51.25 -9.27 -4.64
C ALA A 456 51.63 -9.54 -3.16
N LEU A 457 52.63 -10.39 -2.92
CA LEU A 457 53.10 -10.72 -1.58
C LEU A 457 53.83 -9.59 -0.87
N ARG A 458 54.40 -8.62 -1.59
CA ARG A 458 54.93 -7.40 -0.98
C ARG A 458 53.83 -6.58 -0.32
N ASP A 459 52.66 -6.54 -0.95
CA ASP A 459 51.50 -5.79 -0.44
C ASP A 459 50.75 -6.60 0.63
N ARG A 460 50.65 -7.93 0.45
CA ARG A 460 50.00 -8.85 1.41
C ARG A 460 50.84 -10.12 1.63
N PRO A 461 51.75 -10.14 2.63
CA PRO A 461 52.75 -11.21 2.81
C PRO A 461 52.23 -12.63 3.10
N TRP A 462 50.98 -12.74 3.54
CA TRP A 462 50.33 -13.99 3.97
C TRP A 462 49.08 -14.30 3.15
N TRP A 463 49.01 -13.80 1.92
CA TRP A 463 47.85 -14.02 1.07
C TRP A 463 47.92 -15.39 0.37
N PRO A 464 47.02 -16.34 0.66
CA PRO A 464 47.15 -17.73 0.21
C PRO A 464 47.26 -17.90 -1.30
N GLU A 465 46.44 -17.19 -2.07
CA GLU A 465 46.37 -17.30 -3.52
C GLU A 465 47.68 -16.83 -4.20
N ALA A 466 48.29 -15.77 -3.67
CA ALA A 466 49.59 -15.30 -4.15
C ALA A 466 50.73 -16.26 -3.77
N LEU A 467 50.65 -16.89 -2.59
CA LEU A 467 51.61 -17.93 -2.18
C LEU A 467 51.47 -19.18 -3.06
N ALA A 468 50.26 -19.63 -3.35
CA ALA A 468 49.99 -20.76 -4.24
C ALA A 468 50.53 -20.50 -5.65
N LEU A 469 50.21 -19.34 -6.24
CA LEU A 469 50.74 -18.94 -7.54
C LEU A 469 52.29 -18.92 -7.56
N ARG A 470 52.91 -18.43 -6.48
CA ARG A 470 54.37 -18.41 -6.35
C ARG A 470 54.97 -19.81 -6.29
N VAL A 471 54.33 -20.75 -5.59
CA VAL A 471 54.73 -22.17 -5.54
C VAL A 471 54.73 -22.74 -6.96
N ASP A 472 53.64 -22.57 -7.70
CA ASP A 472 53.49 -23.10 -9.06
C ASP A 472 54.52 -22.51 -10.02
N ALA A 473 54.75 -21.19 -9.95
CA ALA A 473 55.73 -20.51 -10.78
C ALA A 473 57.17 -20.95 -10.47
N LEU A 474 57.54 -21.11 -9.19
CA LEU A 474 58.85 -21.60 -8.79
C LEU A 474 59.09 -23.04 -9.24
N ALA A 475 58.08 -23.90 -9.11
CA ALA A 475 58.15 -25.29 -9.55
C ALA A 475 58.32 -25.37 -11.08
N ALA A 476 57.53 -24.61 -11.85
CA ALA A 476 57.64 -24.56 -13.31
C ALA A 476 59.02 -24.07 -13.80
N LEU A 477 59.73 -23.26 -13.01
CA LEU A 477 61.08 -22.78 -13.29
C LEU A 477 62.20 -23.72 -12.79
N GLY A 478 61.86 -24.81 -12.09
CA GLY A 478 62.81 -25.77 -11.53
C GLY A 478 63.46 -25.35 -10.20
N PHE A 479 62.87 -24.39 -9.47
CA PHE A 479 63.37 -23.92 -8.17
C PHE A 479 62.71 -24.65 -6.99
N GLU A 480 62.84 -25.97 -6.95
CA GLU A 480 62.13 -26.85 -5.98
C GLU A 480 62.33 -26.46 -4.51
N ASP A 481 63.54 -26.15 -4.08
CA ASP A 481 63.82 -25.78 -2.68
C ASP A 481 63.03 -24.54 -2.24
N ARG A 482 62.90 -23.56 -3.15
CA ARG A 482 62.16 -22.31 -2.88
C ARG A 482 60.65 -22.52 -2.97
N ALA A 483 60.20 -23.39 -3.88
CA ALA A 483 58.81 -23.78 -3.98
C ALA A 483 58.35 -24.46 -2.68
N GLU A 484 59.17 -25.37 -2.13
CA GLU A 484 58.91 -26.06 -0.87
C GLU A 484 58.88 -25.10 0.34
N GLU A 485 59.81 -24.14 0.41
CA GLU A 485 59.78 -23.10 1.45
C GLU A 485 58.50 -22.25 1.37
N THR A 486 58.10 -21.86 0.15
CA THR A 486 56.88 -21.08 -0.07
C THR A 486 55.62 -21.89 0.26
N ARG A 487 55.62 -23.19 -0.05
CA ARG A 487 54.53 -24.12 0.28
C ARG A 487 54.32 -24.23 1.80
N LYS A 488 55.39 -24.25 2.59
CA LYS A 488 55.30 -24.20 4.07
C LYS A 488 54.63 -22.91 4.55
N ARG A 489 54.97 -21.77 3.95
CA ARG A 489 54.31 -20.48 4.26
C ARG A 489 52.84 -20.47 3.84
N TRP A 490 52.52 -21.09 2.69
CA TRP A 490 51.14 -21.23 2.23
C TRP A 490 50.30 -22.04 3.22
N TYR A 491 50.79 -23.20 3.68
CA TYR A 491 50.11 -24.00 4.72
C TYR A 491 49.95 -23.27 6.06
N GLN A 492 50.84 -22.34 6.40
CA GLN A 492 50.68 -21.51 7.59
C GLN A 492 49.62 -20.42 7.41
N ALA A 493 49.48 -19.89 6.18
CA ALA A 493 48.47 -18.89 5.85
C ALA A 493 47.06 -19.48 5.79
N GLU A 494 46.95 -20.74 5.34
CA GLU A 494 45.69 -21.46 5.21
C GLU A 494 45.88 -22.89 5.74
N PRO A 495 45.80 -23.10 7.06
CA PRO A 495 45.93 -24.43 7.64
C PRO A 495 44.83 -25.32 7.05
N PRO A 496 45.15 -26.58 6.69
CA PRO A 496 44.14 -27.50 6.18
C PRO A 496 43.00 -27.60 7.20
N VAL A 497 41.77 -27.43 6.74
CA VAL A 497 40.59 -27.68 7.57
C VAL A 497 40.66 -29.16 7.97
N GLU A 498 40.89 -29.44 9.26
CA GLU A 498 40.83 -30.81 9.76
C GLU A 498 39.43 -31.37 9.41
N PRO A 499 39.36 -32.54 8.76
CA PRO A 499 38.12 -33.08 8.23
C PRO A 499 37.07 -33.41 9.28
#